data_AF-A0A1H7VY55-F1
#
_entry.id   AF-A0A1H7VY55-F1
#
_cell.length_a   1.000
_cell.length_b   1.000
_cell.length_c   1.000
_cell.angle_alpha   90.00
_cell.angle_beta   90.00
_cell.angle_gamma   90.00
#
_symmetry.space_group_name_H-M   'P 1'
#
loop_
_entity.id
_entity.type
_entity.pdbx_description
1 polymer ?
#
loop_
_entity_poly.entity_id
_entity_poly.type
_entity_poly.pdbx_seq_one_letter_code
_entity_poly.pdbx_strand_id
1 'polypeptide(L)'
;MIICPMCEHSQAQGSECENCGKKLQQPRQAAPVAVAPLPELEQTHHAGGRVAVPSELIPELDFTRQKAGPDLPAQVLPEMETTRSAPVAHVPLQPVQDLDTGRAAADGVRTAAPTGAVVCRYCRNVQAEGLVCDRCGMRLPRARLAPAAEARKAGSEEDAWKPCQKCRTPTRPGKLCTVCGTRVAAEP
;
A
#
# COMPACT_ATOMS: atom_id res chain seq x y z
N MET A 1 -21.87 -0.57 -27.73
CA MET A 1 -20.51 -0.55 -28.31
C MET A 1 -19.56 0.05 -27.29
N ILE A 2 -18.77 -0.80 -26.64
CA ILE A 2 -17.74 -0.45 -25.66
C ILE A 2 -16.40 -0.68 -26.36
N ILE A 3 -15.49 0.30 -26.33
CA ILE A 3 -14.15 0.17 -26.90
C ILE A 3 -13.16 -0.02 -25.76
N CYS A 4 -12.38 -1.11 -25.81
CA CYS A 4 -11.39 -1.39 -24.79
C CYS A 4 -10.25 -0.37 -24.83
N PRO A 5 -9.93 0.36 -23.74
CA PRO A 5 -8.87 1.38 -23.73
C PRO A 5 -7.45 0.78 -23.70
N MET A 6 -7.32 -0.53 -23.88
CA MET A 6 -6.02 -1.23 -23.85
C MET A 6 -5.65 -1.84 -25.18
N CYS A 7 -6.60 -2.50 -25.84
CA CYS A 7 -6.38 -3.18 -27.12
C CYS A 7 -7.30 -2.66 -28.23
N GLU A 8 -8.09 -1.61 -27.97
CA GLU A 8 -9.00 -0.96 -28.91
C GLU A 8 -10.09 -1.87 -29.51
N HIS A 9 -10.21 -3.09 -29.01
CA HIS A 9 -11.25 -4.02 -29.39
C HIS A 9 -12.64 -3.45 -29.08
N SER A 10 -13.51 -3.44 -30.08
CA SER A 10 -14.91 -3.04 -29.97
C SER A 10 -15.76 -4.26 -29.64
N GLN A 11 -16.58 -4.15 -28.60
CA GLN A 11 -17.50 -5.20 -28.18
C GLN A 11 -18.89 -4.65 -27.86
N ALA A 12 -19.91 -5.50 -27.94
CA ALA A 12 -21.29 -5.09 -27.75
C ALA A 12 -21.61 -4.82 -26.26
N GLN A 13 -21.17 -5.72 -25.37
CA GLN A 13 -21.49 -5.76 -23.94
C GLN A 13 -20.37 -6.43 -23.13
N GLY A 14 -20.51 -6.51 -21.80
CA GLY A 14 -19.56 -7.19 -20.91
C GLY A 14 -18.81 -6.27 -19.93
N SER A 15 -18.46 -6.81 -18.76
CA SER A 15 -17.68 -6.12 -17.72
C SER A 15 -16.17 -6.21 -17.94
N GLU A 16 -15.73 -7.04 -18.87
CA GLU A 16 -14.34 -7.33 -19.21
C GLU A 16 -14.17 -7.41 -20.74
N CYS A 17 -12.96 -7.14 -21.20
CA CYS A 17 -12.64 -7.17 -22.61
C CYS A 17 -12.48 -8.60 -23.10
N GLU A 18 -13.21 -9.00 -24.14
CA GLU A 18 -13.17 -10.34 -24.73
C GLU A 18 -11.79 -10.67 -25.32
N ASN A 19 -11.02 -9.66 -25.73
CA ASN A 19 -9.71 -9.84 -26.36
C ASN A 19 -8.52 -9.83 -25.37
N CYS A 20 -8.57 -9.00 -24.32
CA CYS A 20 -7.42 -8.82 -23.41
C CYS A 20 -7.71 -9.07 -21.92
N GLY A 21 -8.94 -9.48 -21.58
CA GLY A 21 -9.36 -9.76 -20.20
C GLY A 21 -9.40 -8.53 -19.28
N LYS A 22 -9.14 -7.33 -19.80
CA LYS A 22 -9.14 -6.11 -19.00
C LYS A 22 -10.56 -5.78 -18.55
N LYS A 23 -10.77 -5.64 -17.25
CA LYS A 23 -12.04 -5.17 -16.68
C LYS A 23 -12.36 -3.77 -17.23
N LEU A 24 -13.48 -3.65 -17.94
CA LEU A 24 -14.00 -2.42 -18.56
C LEU A 24 -14.93 -1.64 -17.61
N GLN A 25 -15.31 -2.25 -16.48
CA GLN A 25 -16.10 -1.61 -15.43
C GLN A 25 -15.32 -0.49 -14.75
N GLN A 26 -15.69 0.75 -15.05
CA GLN A 26 -15.79 1.78 -14.02
C GLN A 26 -17.06 1.46 -13.22
N PRO A 27 -17.02 1.24 -11.90
CA PRO A 27 -18.25 1.20 -11.13
C PRO A 27 -18.90 2.56 -11.30
N ARG A 28 -20.02 2.59 -12.04
CA ARG A 28 -20.91 3.74 -12.05
C ARG A 28 -21.27 3.93 -10.58
N GLN A 29 -20.83 5.03 -9.96
CA GLN A 29 -21.51 5.50 -8.77
C GLN A 29 -22.94 5.73 -9.23
N ALA A 30 -23.81 4.76 -8.99
CA ALA A 30 -25.22 4.98 -9.13
C ALA A 30 -25.50 6.16 -8.21
N ALA A 31 -26.02 7.25 -8.78
CA ALA A 31 -26.74 8.22 -7.97
C ALA A 31 -27.73 7.43 -7.10
N PRO A 32 -27.95 7.80 -5.83
CA PRO A 32 -28.90 7.09 -4.99
C PRO A 32 -30.23 7.04 -5.73
N VAL A 33 -30.55 5.87 -6.29
CA VAL A 33 -31.85 5.63 -6.90
C VAL A 33 -32.78 5.58 -5.71
N ALA A 34 -33.72 6.52 -5.66
CA ALA A 34 -34.81 6.46 -4.69
C ALA A 34 -35.59 5.17 -4.98
N VAL A 35 -35.31 4.12 -4.23
CA VAL A 35 -36.06 2.87 -4.30
C VAL A 35 -37.38 3.12 -3.61
N ALA A 36 -38.44 3.30 -4.40
CA ALA A 36 -39.80 3.40 -3.85
C ALA A 36 -40.18 2.02 -3.26
N PRO A 37 -40.68 1.98 -2.01
CA PRO A 37 -41.14 0.73 -1.42
C PRO A 37 -42.37 0.21 -2.18
N LEU A 38 -42.30 -1.04 -2.63
CA LEU A 38 -43.43 -1.74 -3.23
C LEU A 38 -44.30 -2.33 -2.10
N PRO A 39 -45.63 -2.15 -2.13
CA PRO A 39 -46.51 -2.60 -1.05
C PRO A 39 -46.63 -4.12 -0.93
N GLU A 40 -46.25 -4.87 -1.98
CA GLU A 40 -46.35 -6.34 -2.02
C GLU A 40 -45.07 -7.06 -1.56
N LEU A 41 -43.97 -6.33 -1.32
CA LEU A 41 -42.72 -6.89 -0.81
C LEU A 41 -42.66 -6.76 0.71
N GLU A 42 -42.33 -7.85 1.39
CA GLU A 42 -42.11 -7.84 2.84
C GLU A 42 -41.09 -6.75 3.21
N GLN A 43 -41.49 -5.86 4.13
CA GLN A 43 -40.65 -4.75 4.52
C GLN A 43 -39.40 -5.28 5.22
N THR A 44 -38.23 -5.03 4.64
CA THR A 44 -36.98 -5.21 5.38
C THR A 44 -37.04 -4.31 6.62
N HIS A 45 -36.97 -4.91 7.81
CA HIS A 45 -37.13 -4.23 9.11
C HIS A 45 -36.10 -3.10 9.35
N HIS A 46 -35.10 -2.94 8.47
CA HIS A 46 -34.06 -1.93 8.56
C HIS A 46 -34.16 -0.93 7.40
N ALA A 47 -34.64 0.28 7.72
CA ALA A 47 -34.77 1.37 6.76
C ALA A 47 -33.42 1.67 6.06
N GLY A 48 -33.37 1.52 4.73
CA GLY A 48 -32.18 1.85 3.92
C GLY A 48 -31.04 0.83 3.96
N GLY A 49 -31.24 -0.36 4.54
CA GLY A 49 -30.31 -1.50 4.43
C GLY A 49 -28.90 -1.31 5.02
N ARG A 50 -28.64 -0.18 5.69
CA ARG A 50 -27.34 0.18 6.29
C ARG A 50 -27.47 0.60 7.75
N VAL A 51 -28.58 0.25 8.40
CA VAL A 51 -28.77 0.51 9.83
C VAL A 51 -27.83 -0.41 10.60
N ALA A 52 -27.08 0.14 11.54
CA ALA A 52 -26.26 -0.65 12.45
C ALA A 52 -27.20 -1.55 13.28
N VAL A 53 -27.11 -2.86 13.09
CA VAL A 53 -27.86 -3.83 13.87
C VAL A 53 -27.07 -4.12 15.15
N PRO A 54 -27.65 -3.92 16.34
CA PRO A 54 -27.00 -4.32 17.57
C PRO A 54 -26.89 -5.85 17.58
N SER A 55 -25.67 -6.38 17.51
CA SER A 55 -25.39 -7.81 17.66
C SER A 55 -24.82 -8.06 19.05
N GLU A 56 -25.56 -8.74 19.90
CA GLU A 56 -25.04 -9.21 21.19
C GLU A 56 -24.09 -10.40 20.98
N LEU A 57 -23.08 -10.52 21.85
CA LEU A 57 -22.08 -11.58 21.78
C LEU A 57 -22.72 -12.91 22.19
N ILE A 58 -22.76 -13.87 21.26
CA ILE A 58 -23.10 -15.25 21.58
C ILE A 58 -21.88 -15.87 22.26
N PRO A 59 -21.99 -16.34 23.51
CA PRO A 59 -20.84 -16.78 24.32
C PRO A 59 -20.11 -18.00 23.77
N GLU A 60 -20.70 -18.75 22.83
CA GLU A 60 -20.14 -19.98 22.26
C GLU A 60 -19.35 -19.77 20.95
N LEU A 61 -19.32 -18.54 20.40
CA LEU A 61 -18.58 -18.23 19.18
C LEU A 61 -17.24 -17.54 19.52
N ASP A 62 -16.14 -18.28 19.37
CA ASP A 62 -14.79 -17.73 19.47
C ASP A 62 -14.48 -16.79 18.30
N PHE A 63 -14.50 -15.49 18.57
CA PHE A 63 -14.00 -14.48 17.65
C PHE A 63 -12.47 -14.62 17.54
N THR A 64 -11.99 -15.32 16.51
CA THR A 64 -10.56 -15.47 16.17
C THR A 64 -9.85 -14.15 15.81
N ARG A 65 -10.46 -13.00 16.08
CA ARG A 65 -9.83 -11.69 15.99
C ARG A 65 -10.14 -10.85 17.22
N GLN A 66 -9.06 -10.46 17.90
CA GLN A 66 -8.94 -9.35 18.87
C GLN A 66 -9.17 -9.63 20.36
N LYS A 67 -8.57 -10.69 20.89
CA LYS A 67 -7.82 -10.52 22.15
C LYS A 67 -6.38 -10.96 21.90
N ALA A 68 -5.48 -9.99 21.78
CA ALA A 68 -4.12 -10.25 22.22
C ALA A 68 -4.27 -10.70 23.68
N GLY A 69 -3.91 -11.95 23.96
CA GLY A 69 -3.93 -12.48 25.33
C GLY A 69 -3.09 -11.59 26.26
N PRO A 70 -3.15 -11.82 27.58
CA PRO A 70 -2.23 -11.15 28.49
C PRO A 70 -0.79 -11.35 27.98
N ASP A 71 0.04 -10.32 28.13
CA ASP A 71 1.45 -10.35 27.75
C ASP A 71 2.16 -11.44 28.57
N LEU A 72 2.17 -12.67 28.05
CA LEU A 72 2.86 -13.79 28.67
C LEU A 72 4.36 -13.60 28.44
N PRO A 73 5.20 -13.84 29.47
CA PRO A 73 6.65 -13.80 29.26
C PRO A 73 7.02 -14.83 28.20
N ALA A 74 7.89 -14.43 27.26
CA ALA A 74 8.37 -15.31 26.21
C ALA A 74 8.99 -16.57 26.84
N GLN A 75 8.29 -17.70 26.72
CA GLN A 75 8.81 -19.00 27.15
C GLN A 75 9.75 -19.50 26.07
N VAL A 76 11.04 -19.57 26.39
CA VAL A 76 12.03 -20.24 25.55
C VAL A 76 11.94 -21.73 25.88
N LEU A 77 11.37 -22.52 24.98
CA LEU A 77 11.37 -23.98 25.10
C LEU A 77 12.74 -24.50 24.64
N PRO A 78 13.57 -25.07 25.52
CA PRO A 78 14.94 -25.50 25.16
C PRO A 78 14.98 -26.60 24.11
N GLU A 79 13.93 -27.42 24.04
CA GLU A 79 13.82 -28.61 23.19
C GLU A 79 13.24 -28.29 21.79
N MET A 80 12.69 -27.09 21.57
CA MET A 80 12.25 -26.67 20.25
C MET A 80 13.39 -25.93 19.56
N GLU A 81 13.98 -26.54 18.52
CA GLU A 81 14.79 -25.80 17.57
C GLU A 81 13.94 -24.67 16.98
N THR A 82 14.18 -23.44 17.44
CA THR A 82 13.70 -22.24 16.76
C THR A 82 14.10 -22.36 15.30
N THR A 83 13.15 -22.41 14.39
CA THR A 83 13.33 -22.47 12.92
C THR A 83 13.93 -21.17 12.36
N ARG A 84 14.98 -20.67 13.00
CA ARG A 84 15.85 -19.64 12.45
C ARG A 84 16.80 -20.36 11.51
N SER A 85 16.59 -20.16 10.22
CA SER A 85 17.63 -20.40 9.24
C SER A 85 18.88 -19.62 9.65
N ALA A 86 19.99 -20.33 9.79
CA ALA A 86 21.29 -19.71 10.01
C ALA A 86 21.55 -18.65 8.93
N PRO A 87 22.29 -17.57 9.23
CA PRO A 87 22.68 -16.61 8.21
C PRO A 87 23.40 -17.36 7.09
N VAL A 88 22.78 -17.40 5.90
CA VAL A 88 23.39 -17.99 4.71
C VAL A 88 24.60 -17.12 4.38
N ALA A 89 25.78 -17.73 4.38
CA ALA A 89 27.00 -17.05 3.97
C ALA A 89 26.82 -16.47 2.57
N HIS A 90 27.46 -15.34 2.29
CA HIS A 90 27.36 -14.68 0.99
C HIS A 90 27.88 -15.63 -0.11
N VAL A 91 26.97 -16.26 -0.85
CA VAL A 91 27.32 -17.08 -2.01
C VAL A 91 27.73 -16.13 -3.14
N PRO A 92 28.97 -16.19 -3.64
CA PRO A 92 29.39 -15.37 -4.77
C PRO A 92 28.63 -15.81 -6.02
N LEU A 93 27.62 -15.03 -6.42
CA LEU A 93 26.91 -15.23 -7.67
C LEU A 93 27.76 -14.62 -8.80
N GLN A 94 28.33 -15.48 -9.65
CA GLN A 94 28.94 -15.03 -10.88
C GLN A 94 27.84 -14.71 -11.91
N PRO A 95 27.82 -13.51 -12.50
CA PRO A 95 26.88 -13.21 -13.57
C PRO A 95 27.18 -14.11 -14.78
N VAL A 96 26.14 -14.72 -15.35
CA VAL A 96 26.25 -15.50 -16.59
C VAL A 96 26.48 -14.50 -17.72
N GLN A 97 27.65 -14.58 -18.38
CA GLN A 97 28.09 -13.56 -19.34
C GLN A 97 27.16 -13.41 -20.56
N ASP A 98 26.43 -14.47 -20.91
CA ASP A 98 25.57 -14.50 -22.09
C ASP A 98 24.07 -14.44 -21.75
N LEU A 99 23.71 -14.14 -20.50
CA LEU A 99 22.31 -14.02 -20.11
C LEU A 99 21.81 -12.61 -20.48
N ASP A 100 21.08 -12.53 -21.59
CA ASP A 100 20.33 -11.31 -21.92
C ASP A 100 19.24 -11.09 -20.87
N THR A 101 19.42 -10.04 -20.07
CA THR A 101 18.48 -9.66 -19.01
C THR A 101 17.36 -8.75 -19.52
N GLY A 102 17.38 -8.37 -20.81
CA GLY A 102 16.43 -7.42 -21.41
C GLY A 102 16.49 -6.02 -20.77
N ARG A 103 17.50 -5.75 -19.93
CA ARG A 103 17.72 -4.44 -19.30
C ARG A 103 18.73 -3.65 -20.12
N ALA A 104 18.37 -2.41 -20.43
CA ALA A 104 19.35 -1.43 -20.90
C ALA A 104 20.46 -1.24 -19.86
N ALA A 105 21.69 -1.03 -20.34
CA ALA A 105 22.82 -0.71 -19.49
C ALA A 105 22.50 0.52 -18.63
N ALA A 106 22.53 0.36 -17.31
CA ALA A 106 22.30 1.47 -16.40
C ALA A 106 23.56 2.34 -16.37
N ASP A 107 23.39 3.64 -16.64
CA ASP A 107 24.42 4.68 -16.51
C ASP A 107 24.76 5.00 -15.05
N GLY A 108 24.13 4.32 -14.08
CA GLY A 108 24.30 4.55 -12.65
C GLY A 108 23.62 5.83 -12.16
N VAL A 109 22.97 6.60 -13.04
CA VAL A 109 22.30 7.86 -12.69
C VAL A 109 20.82 7.57 -12.48
N ARG A 110 20.30 7.90 -11.29
CA ARG A 110 18.87 7.80 -11.06
C ARG A 110 18.17 8.86 -11.89
N THR A 111 17.25 8.45 -12.77
CA THR A 111 16.37 9.37 -13.49
C THR A 111 15.66 10.28 -12.48
N ALA A 112 15.83 11.59 -12.63
CA ALA A 112 15.22 12.55 -11.74
C ALA A 112 13.69 12.43 -11.80
N ALA A 113 13.04 12.49 -10.64
CA ALA A 113 11.58 12.56 -10.60
C ALA A 113 11.14 13.88 -11.24
N PRO A 114 10.06 13.90 -12.04
CA PRO A 114 9.55 15.13 -12.62
C PRO A 114 9.16 16.10 -11.49
N THR A 115 9.71 17.30 -11.56
CA THR A 115 9.45 18.41 -10.63
C THR A 115 8.63 19.48 -11.34
N GLY A 116 7.67 20.07 -10.64
CA GLY A 116 6.87 21.20 -11.13
C GLY A 116 5.40 20.86 -11.39
N ALA A 117 4.72 21.78 -12.08
CA ALA A 117 3.29 21.69 -12.32
C ALA A 117 2.92 20.46 -13.15
N VAL A 118 1.94 19.70 -12.68
CA VAL A 118 1.47 18.46 -13.29
C VAL A 118 0.28 18.76 -14.18
N VAL A 119 0.33 18.24 -15.41
CA VAL A 119 -0.81 18.32 -16.33
C VAL A 119 -1.76 17.16 -16.06
N CYS A 120 -3.03 17.49 -15.81
CA CYS A 120 -4.07 16.48 -15.64
C CYS A 120 -4.25 15.67 -16.93
N ARG A 121 -4.10 14.34 -16.84
CA ARG A 121 -4.30 13.44 -17.99
C ARG A 121 -5.70 13.54 -18.60
N TYR A 122 -6.70 13.90 -17.80
CA TYR A 122 -8.11 13.88 -18.22
C TYR A 122 -8.60 15.21 -18.77
N CYS A 123 -8.50 16.30 -17.98
CA CYS A 123 -9.01 17.61 -18.38
C CYS A 123 -7.92 18.58 -18.88
N ARG A 124 -6.66 18.13 -18.90
CA ARG A 124 -5.48 18.93 -19.28
C ARG A 124 -5.25 20.19 -18.44
N ASN A 125 -5.91 20.31 -17.28
CA ASN A 125 -5.62 21.38 -16.34
C ASN A 125 -4.18 21.27 -15.82
N VAL A 126 -3.45 22.37 -15.80
CA VAL A 126 -2.10 22.45 -15.23
C VAL A 126 -2.24 22.83 -13.77
N GLN A 127 -1.72 22.00 -12.87
CA GLN A 127 -1.84 22.21 -11.43
C GLN A 127 -0.47 22.13 -10.77
N ALA A 128 -0.13 23.14 -9.97
CA ALA A 128 1.18 23.26 -9.34
C ALA A 128 1.40 22.20 -8.24
N GLU A 129 0.35 21.90 -7.48
CA GLU A 129 0.42 21.02 -6.32
C GLU A 129 -0.88 20.22 -6.10
N GLY A 130 -0.76 19.09 -5.43
CA GLY A 130 -1.91 18.27 -5.05
C GLY A 130 -1.98 16.91 -5.74
N LEU A 131 -2.70 15.99 -5.10
CA LEU A 131 -2.90 14.61 -5.56
C LEU A 131 -4.18 14.44 -6.38
N VAL A 132 -5.05 15.45 -6.42
CA VAL A 132 -6.35 15.44 -7.07
C VAL A 132 -6.50 16.71 -7.88
N CYS A 133 -6.99 16.60 -9.11
CA CYS A 133 -7.19 17.73 -9.99
C CYS A 133 -8.37 18.59 -9.53
N ASP A 134 -8.14 19.90 -9.35
CA ASP A 134 -9.15 20.85 -8.86
C ASP A 134 -10.30 21.04 -9.85
N ARG A 135 -10.06 20.76 -11.14
CA ARG A 135 -11.05 20.95 -12.21
C ARG A 135 -11.95 19.73 -12.44
N CYS A 136 -11.41 18.51 -12.32
CA CYS A 136 -12.16 17.29 -12.68
C CYS A 136 -12.18 16.20 -11.60
N GLY A 137 -11.56 16.43 -10.43
CA GLY A 137 -11.56 15.48 -9.31
C GLY A 137 -10.74 14.21 -9.53
N MET A 138 -10.04 14.07 -10.66
CA MET A 138 -9.24 12.88 -10.95
C MET A 138 -7.85 12.97 -10.31
N ARG A 139 -7.29 11.83 -9.92
CA ARG A 139 -5.95 11.77 -9.29
C ARG A 139 -4.85 12.17 -10.27
N LEU A 140 -3.96 13.06 -9.82
CA LEU A 140 -2.77 13.51 -10.55
C LEU A 140 -1.58 12.56 -10.28
N PRO A 141 -0.66 12.40 -11.27
CA PRO A 141 0.64 11.77 -11.04
C PRO A 141 1.37 12.40 -9.84
N ARG A 142 2.05 11.57 -9.05
CA ARG A 142 2.89 12.05 -7.94
C ARG A 142 4.13 12.75 -8.49
N ALA A 143 4.04 14.05 -8.73
CA ALA A 143 5.22 14.90 -8.85
C ALA A 143 5.70 15.27 -7.45
N ARG A 144 7.02 15.32 -7.27
CA ARG A 144 7.57 16.00 -6.10
C ARG A 144 7.39 17.49 -6.34
N LEU A 145 6.86 18.19 -5.34
CA LEU A 145 7.02 19.63 -5.28
C LEU A 145 8.51 19.92 -5.46
N ALA A 146 8.85 20.82 -6.40
CA ALA A 146 10.21 21.32 -6.47
C ALA A 146 10.56 21.82 -5.07
N PRO A 147 11.62 21.31 -4.42
CA PRO A 147 12.00 21.85 -3.13
C PRO A 147 12.25 23.33 -3.34
N ALA A 148 11.52 24.19 -2.61
CA ALA A 148 12.04 25.52 -2.31
C ALA A 148 13.47 25.30 -1.80
N ALA A 149 14.42 26.09 -2.30
CA ALA A 149 15.84 25.92 -2.05
C ALA A 149 16.17 26.15 -0.56
N GLU A 150 15.80 25.20 0.28
CA GLU A 150 16.34 25.01 1.62
C GLU A 150 16.97 23.64 1.60
N ALA A 151 18.29 23.65 1.69
CA ALA A 151 19.14 22.49 1.77
C ALA A 151 18.55 21.49 2.77
N ARG A 152 18.02 20.37 2.28
CA ARG A 152 17.89 19.17 3.11
C ARG A 152 19.32 18.79 3.45
N LYS A 153 19.78 19.18 4.65
CA LYS A 153 20.99 18.65 5.27
C LYS A 153 20.97 17.15 5.04
N ALA A 154 21.95 16.66 4.29
CA ALA A 154 22.33 15.27 4.30
C ALA A 154 22.35 14.84 5.78
N GLY A 155 21.70 13.72 6.10
CA GLY A 155 21.60 13.22 7.46
C GLY A 155 22.97 13.29 8.13
N SER A 156 23.03 13.92 9.30
CA SER A 156 24.24 13.93 10.12
C SER A 156 24.65 12.49 10.40
N GLU A 157 25.96 12.26 10.53
CA GLU A 157 26.54 10.97 10.97
C GLU A 157 25.93 10.44 12.30
N GLU A 158 25.17 11.26 13.02
CA GLU A 158 24.41 10.92 14.23
C GLU A 158 23.21 9.99 13.96
N ASP A 159 22.78 9.81 12.70
CA ASP A 159 21.68 8.93 12.30
C ASP A 159 22.16 7.52 11.89
N ALA A 160 23.39 7.15 12.29
CA ALA A 160 23.96 5.83 12.04
C ALA A 160 23.16 4.72 12.75
N TRP A 161 22.91 3.62 12.03
CA TRP A 161 22.20 2.47 12.57
C TRP A 161 23.01 1.82 13.71
N LYS A 162 22.42 1.74 14.91
CA LYS A 162 23.03 1.07 16.06
C LYS A 162 22.29 -0.26 16.36
N PRO A 163 22.98 -1.31 16.81
CA PRO A 163 22.31 -2.54 17.21
C PRO A 163 21.46 -2.31 18.46
N CYS A 164 20.22 -2.80 18.44
CA CYS A 164 19.36 -2.80 19.62
C CYS A 164 20.02 -3.59 20.77
N GLN A 165 19.99 -3.05 21.99
CA GLN A 165 20.62 -3.68 23.16
C GLN A 165 19.99 -5.04 23.55
N LYS A 166 18.73 -5.29 23.18
CA LYS A 166 18.02 -6.53 23.52
C LYS A 166 18.07 -7.59 22.43
N CYS A 167 17.85 -7.22 21.17
CA CYS A 167 17.75 -8.18 20.05
C CYS A 167 18.80 -7.99 18.96
N ARG A 168 19.71 -7.02 19.11
CA ARG A 168 20.79 -6.65 18.17
C ARG A 168 20.34 -6.28 16.75
N THR A 169 19.03 -6.19 16.49
CA THR A 169 18.51 -5.70 15.21
C THR A 169 19.00 -4.26 15.00
N PRO A 170 19.56 -3.93 13.83
CA PRO A 170 19.97 -2.57 13.52
C PRO A 170 18.73 -1.68 13.60
N THR A 171 18.77 -0.65 14.42
CA THR A 171 17.67 0.31 14.63
C THR A 171 18.27 1.71 14.74
N ARG A 172 17.50 2.74 14.38
CA ARG A 172 17.95 4.12 14.59
C ARG A 172 17.98 4.47 16.09
N PRO A 173 19.02 5.18 16.57
CA PRO A 173 19.07 5.66 17.94
C PRO A 173 17.84 6.52 18.28
N GLY A 174 17.35 6.43 19.51
CA GLY A 174 16.16 7.13 19.98
C GLY A 174 14.81 6.58 19.46
N LYS A 175 14.81 5.56 18.59
CA LYS A 175 13.59 4.88 18.12
C LYS A 175 13.34 3.56 18.84
N LEU A 176 12.09 3.11 18.80
CA LEU A 176 11.69 1.78 19.24
C LEU A 176 12.20 0.75 18.23
N CYS A 177 12.81 -0.33 18.71
CA CYS A 177 13.20 -1.44 17.87
C CYS A 177 11.97 -2.09 17.24
N THR A 178 12.00 -2.29 15.93
CA THR A 178 10.89 -2.89 15.15
C THR A 178 10.60 -4.34 15.52
N VAL A 179 11.58 -5.03 16.12
CA VAL A 179 11.47 -6.47 16.45
C VAL A 179 11.09 -6.68 17.91
N CYS A 180 11.71 -5.96 18.85
CA CYS A 180 11.50 -6.21 20.28
C CYS A 180 10.87 -5.04 21.05
N GLY A 181 10.55 -3.94 20.37
CA GLY A 181 9.89 -2.78 20.97
C GLY A 181 10.73 -1.98 21.98
N THR A 182 11.96 -2.38 22.27
CA THR A 182 12.81 -1.62 23.21
C THR A 182 13.32 -0.33 22.57
N ARG A 183 13.33 0.77 23.34
CA ARG A 183 13.96 2.02 22.89
C ARG A 183 15.47 1.82 22.80
N VAL A 184 16.03 2.12 21.63
CA VAL A 184 17.48 2.12 21.44
C VAL A 184 18.03 3.45 21.95
N ALA A 185 19.03 3.39 22.82
CA ALA A 185 19.64 4.58 23.40
C ALA A 185 20.13 5.52 22.27
N ALA A 186 19.69 6.78 22.34
CA ALA A 186 20.40 7.87 21.69
C ALA A 186 21.61 8.21 22.57
N GLU A 187 22.75 8.52 21.95
CA GLU A 187 23.90 9.04 22.70
C GLU A 187 23.51 10.37 23.36
N PRO A 188 23.97 10.68 24.59
CA PRO A 188 23.65 11.93 25.28
C PRO A 188 24.16 13.16 24.55
#